data_AF-A0A4U3LSM2-F1
#
_entry.id   AF-A0A4U3LSM2-F1
#
_cell.length_a   1.000
_cell.length_b   1.000
_cell.length_c   1.000
_cell.angle_alpha   90.00
_cell.angle_beta   90.00
_cell.angle_gamma   90.00
#
_symmetry.space_group_name_H-M   'P 1'
#
loop_
_entity.id
_entity.type
_entity.pdbx_description
1 polymer ?
#
loop_
_entity_poly.entity_id
_entity_poly.type
_entity_poly.pdbx_seq_one_letter_code
_entity_poly.pdbx_strand_id
1 'polypeptide(L)'
;MTITFRRALLALAVLPLAACSSPAETAAPAPAVTATVTATVTASAPQPTETVAAPTESAAPTQTPQVSADVDKEDPISARTPKIKSAKFQYDEGHDFNQMSPSAEGVLRGRIVSLDGDEARYVPVRYAGGDFVGPEGGMTYAAPIAPDVVFLSAVGCKGNDQTINSAALGTEKCPRERLLELAGQGEPTALITVKSGQIVKVVEIYY
;
A
#
# COMPACT_ATOMS: atom_id res chain seq x y z
N MET A 1 -31.97 8.18 46.09
CA MET A 1 -30.78 8.51 46.89
C MET A 1 -29.80 9.27 46.01
N THR A 2 -29.14 10.24 46.61
CA THR A 2 -28.46 11.43 46.09
C THR A 2 -27.28 11.14 45.15
N ILE A 3 -27.18 11.93 44.09
CA ILE A 3 -26.04 12.01 43.15
C ILE A 3 -24.95 12.89 43.80
N THR A 4 -23.69 12.43 43.80
CA THR A 4 -22.56 13.25 44.26
C THR A 4 -21.49 13.35 43.19
N PHE A 5 -21.41 14.51 42.54
CA PHE A 5 -20.30 14.95 41.69
C PHE A 5 -19.06 15.22 42.56
N ARG A 6 -17.88 14.74 42.13
CA ARG A 6 -16.59 15.31 42.53
C ARG A 6 -15.88 15.87 41.31
N ARG A 7 -15.87 17.20 41.22
CA ARG A 7 -15.01 17.98 40.33
C ARG A 7 -13.58 17.89 40.85
N ALA A 8 -12.65 17.42 40.02
CA ALA A 8 -11.22 17.61 40.24
C ALA A 8 -10.76 18.76 39.34
N LEU A 9 -10.37 19.86 39.97
CA LEU A 9 -9.61 20.95 39.38
C LEU A 9 -8.20 20.44 39.06
N LEU A 10 -7.79 20.48 37.80
CA LEU A 10 -6.38 20.38 37.42
C LEU A 10 -5.96 21.69 36.76
N ALA A 11 -4.96 22.30 37.37
CA ALA A 11 -4.39 23.59 37.03
C ALA A 11 -3.76 23.56 35.63
N LEU A 12 -4.15 24.51 34.78
CA LEU A 12 -3.43 24.86 33.56
C LEU A 12 -2.10 25.53 33.94
N ALA A 13 -0.99 24.85 33.68
CA ALA A 13 0.32 25.48 33.63
C ALA A 13 0.46 26.16 32.25
N VAL A 14 0.45 27.49 32.26
CA VAL A 14 0.73 28.33 31.09
C VAL A 14 2.25 28.41 30.92
N LEU A 15 2.79 27.80 29.86
CA LEU A 15 4.17 28.05 29.43
C LEU A 15 4.24 29.33 28.59
N PRO A 16 5.23 30.21 28.81
CA PRO A 16 5.46 31.36 27.95
C PRO A 16 6.12 30.94 26.62
N LEU A 17 5.48 31.27 25.50
CA LEU A 17 6.13 31.30 24.19
C LEU A 17 7.10 32.50 24.15
N ALA A 18 8.40 32.22 24.19
CA ALA A 18 9.42 33.19 23.79
C ALA A 18 9.43 33.27 22.26
N ALA A 19 8.96 34.41 21.73
CA ALA A 19 9.11 34.76 20.32
C ALA A 19 10.55 35.25 20.08
N CYS A 20 11.36 34.45 19.39
CA CYS A 20 12.61 34.92 18.80
C CYS A 20 12.30 35.52 17.42
N SER A 21 12.17 36.85 17.39
CA SER A 21 12.24 37.64 16.15
C SER A 21 13.70 37.74 15.71
N SER A 22 14.03 37.14 14.57
CA SER A 22 15.29 37.45 13.86
C SER A 22 15.05 38.61 12.89
N PRO A 23 15.95 39.62 12.83
CA PRO A 23 15.90 40.64 11.79
C PRO A 23 16.32 40.07 10.43
N ALA A 24 15.67 40.56 9.37
CA ALA A 24 15.99 40.23 7.99
C ALA A 24 17.36 40.81 7.62
N GLU A 25 18.28 39.93 7.21
CA GLU A 25 19.57 40.29 6.64
C GLU A 25 19.39 40.60 5.15
N THR A 26 19.79 41.81 4.76
CA THR A 26 19.77 42.32 3.39
C THR A 26 20.76 41.54 2.52
N ALA A 27 20.26 40.63 1.68
CA ALA A 27 21.06 39.99 0.65
C ALA A 27 21.28 40.93 -0.54
N ALA A 28 22.55 41.06 -0.93
CA ALA A 28 23.01 41.79 -2.11
C ALA A 28 22.51 41.15 -3.43
N PRO A 29 22.41 41.92 -4.53
CA PRO A 29 21.77 41.47 -5.77
C PRO A 29 22.64 40.49 -6.56
N ALA A 30 22.04 39.36 -6.95
CA ALA A 30 22.59 38.43 -7.94
C ALA A 30 22.03 38.77 -9.35
N PRO A 31 22.81 38.57 -10.43
CA PRO A 31 22.47 39.05 -11.76
C PRO A 31 21.28 38.30 -12.38
N ALA A 32 20.38 39.07 -12.99
CA ALA A 32 19.24 38.58 -13.76
C ALA A 32 19.70 37.86 -15.03
N VAL A 33 19.29 36.59 -15.18
CA VAL A 33 19.40 35.86 -16.44
C VAL A 33 18.07 35.97 -17.17
N THR A 34 18.05 36.78 -18.22
CA THR A 34 16.89 36.96 -19.10
C THR A 34 16.78 35.76 -20.04
N ALA A 35 15.75 34.93 -19.86
CA ALA A 35 15.39 33.89 -20.82
C ALA A 35 14.42 34.47 -21.86
N THR A 36 14.86 34.58 -23.11
CA THR A 36 14.03 34.98 -24.24
C THR A 36 13.26 33.77 -24.76
N VAL A 37 11.92 33.78 -24.63
CA VAL A 37 11.04 32.78 -25.26
C VAL A 37 10.52 33.37 -26.57
N THR A 38 10.93 32.78 -27.69
CA THR A 38 10.38 33.11 -29.02
C THR A 38 9.08 32.35 -29.21
N ALA A 39 7.95 33.05 -29.19
CA ALA A 39 6.66 32.52 -29.61
C ALA A 39 6.51 32.71 -31.12
N THR A 40 6.46 31.61 -31.88
CA THR A 40 6.09 31.65 -33.30
C THR A 40 4.58 31.57 -33.43
N VAL A 41 3.96 32.69 -33.80
CA VAL A 41 2.55 32.74 -34.20
C VAL A 41 2.45 32.25 -35.64
N THR A 42 1.65 31.22 -35.89
CA THR A 42 1.21 30.85 -37.25
C THR A 42 -0.30 31.05 -37.34
N ALA A 43 -0.71 31.75 -38.40
CA ALA A 43 -2.06 32.24 -38.66
C ALA A 43 -3.04 31.17 -39.17
N SER A 44 -4.33 31.46 -39.01
CA SER A 44 -5.50 30.61 -39.27
C SER A 44 -5.91 30.37 -40.73
N ALA A 45 -6.63 29.24 -40.91
CA ALA A 45 -7.77 28.94 -41.81
C ALA A 45 -7.49 28.61 -43.30
N PRO A 46 -8.31 27.75 -43.98
CA PRO A 46 -9.74 27.48 -43.73
C PRO A 46 -10.17 25.99 -43.62
N GLN A 47 -11.41 25.79 -43.13
CA GLN A 47 -12.15 24.53 -43.08
C GLN A 47 -12.41 23.94 -44.48
N PRO A 48 -12.64 22.62 -44.54
CA PRO A 48 -13.83 22.13 -45.22
C PRO A 48 -14.68 21.18 -44.37
N THR A 49 -15.92 21.12 -44.84
CA THR A 49 -17.15 20.54 -44.32
C THR A 49 -17.19 19.00 -44.37
N GLU A 50 -18.15 18.44 -43.62
CA GLU A 50 -18.78 17.11 -43.79
C GLU A 50 -18.03 15.85 -43.32
N THR A 51 -18.52 15.23 -42.24
CA THR A 51 -19.44 14.08 -42.33
C THR A 51 -19.63 13.49 -40.93
N VAL A 52 -20.89 13.39 -40.51
CA VAL A 52 -21.32 12.67 -39.30
C VAL A 52 -21.07 11.18 -39.54
N ALA A 53 -20.08 10.61 -38.87
CA ALA A 53 -19.95 9.16 -38.72
C ALA A 53 -20.39 8.77 -37.30
N ALA A 54 -21.42 7.94 -37.25
CA ALA A 54 -21.98 7.37 -36.03
C ALA A 54 -20.89 6.67 -35.19
N PRO A 55 -20.94 6.73 -33.84
CA PRO A 55 -20.10 5.88 -33.03
C PRO A 55 -20.59 4.44 -33.23
N THR A 56 -19.86 3.69 -34.06
CA THR A 56 -19.93 2.24 -33.98
C THR A 56 -19.23 1.89 -32.68
N GLU A 57 -20.03 1.63 -31.65
CA GLU A 57 -19.62 1.00 -30.41
C GLU A 57 -19.02 -0.36 -30.78
N SER A 58 -17.73 -0.34 -31.07
CA SER A 58 -16.91 -1.55 -31.14
C SER A 58 -16.85 -2.04 -29.70
N ALA A 59 -17.80 -2.90 -29.33
CA ALA A 59 -17.78 -3.64 -28.09
C ALA A 59 -16.38 -4.25 -27.95
N ALA A 60 -15.57 -3.66 -27.08
CA ALA A 60 -14.32 -4.26 -26.65
C ALA A 60 -14.69 -5.65 -26.13
N PRO A 61 -13.99 -6.72 -26.54
CA PRO A 61 -14.27 -8.04 -26.03
C PRO A 61 -14.22 -7.95 -24.50
N THR A 62 -15.32 -8.34 -23.86
CA THR A 62 -15.37 -8.53 -22.41
C THR A 62 -14.32 -9.56 -22.07
N GLN A 63 -13.13 -9.10 -21.68
CA GLN A 63 -12.09 -9.97 -21.14
C GLN A 63 -12.59 -10.37 -19.76
N THR A 64 -13.20 -11.56 -19.68
CA THR A 64 -13.33 -12.27 -18.42
C THR A 64 -11.91 -12.41 -17.86
N PRO A 65 -11.59 -11.87 -16.66
CA PRO A 65 -10.27 -12.01 -16.09
C PRO A 65 -9.92 -13.49 -15.99
N GLN A 66 -9.01 -13.96 -16.85
CA GLN A 66 -8.51 -15.32 -16.77
C GLN A 66 -7.63 -15.42 -15.53
N VAL A 67 -8.21 -15.95 -14.46
CA VAL A 67 -7.47 -16.86 -13.59
C VAL A 67 -6.75 -17.83 -14.51
N SER A 68 -5.41 -17.90 -14.52
CA SER A 68 -4.66 -19.18 -14.60
C SER A 68 -3.24 -19.13 -15.18
N ALA A 69 -2.81 -18.11 -15.94
CA ALA A 69 -1.46 -18.17 -16.53
C ALA A 69 -0.35 -17.87 -15.51
N ASP A 70 -0.58 -16.89 -14.64
CA ASP A 70 0.43 -16.36 -13.72
C ASP A 70 0.38 -16.96 -12.31
N VAL A 71 -0.25 -18.13 -12.13
CA VAL A 71 -0.24 -18.83 -10.84
C VAL A 71 0.80 -19.95 -10.82
N ASP A 72 1.45 -20.12 -9.67
CA ASP A 72 2.41 -21.18 -9.41
C ASP A 72 1.72 -22.31 -8.64
N LYS A 73 1.27 -23.34 -9.36
CA LYS A 73 0.65 -24.53 -8.75
C LYS A 73 1.61 -25.31 -7.86
N GLU A 74 2.93 -25.09 -7.98
CA GLU A 74 3.95 -25.74 -7.16
C GLU A 74 4.26 -24.97 -5.87
N ASP A 75 3.82 -23.71 -5.75
CA ASP A 75 3.97 -22.84 -4.57
C ASP A 75 2.59 -22.41 -4.04
N PRO A 76 1.82 -23.35 -3.44
CA PRO A 76 0.53 -23.04 -2.87
C PRO A 76 0.65 -22.26 -1.55
N ILE A 77 -0.39 -21.51 -1.21
CA ILE A 77 -0.56 -20.98 0.14
C ILE A 77 -0.57 -22.18 1.11
N SER A 78 0.41 -22.21 2.00
CA SER A 78 0.62 -23.32 2.93
C SER A 78 1.42 -22.87 4.14
N ALA A 79 1.64 -23.76 5.11
CA ALA A 79 2.48 -23.45 6.27
C ALA A 79 3.97 -23.23 5.93
N ARG A 80 4.41 -23.54 4.69
CA ARG A 80 5.78 -23.30 4.24
C ARG A 80 5.96 -21.82 3.93
N THR A 81 7.13 -21.28 4.29
CA THR A 81 7.53 -19.95 3.83
C THR A 81 7.76 -19.96 2.31
N PRO A 82 7.01 -19.18 1.52
CA PRO A 82 7.13 -19.15 0.07
C PRO A 82 8.42 -18.44 -0.35
N LYS A 83 8.83 -18.64 -1.61
CA LYS A 83 9.92 -17.84 -2.18
C LYS A 83 9.48 -16.38 -2.24
N ILE A 84 10.33 -15.47 -1.79
CA ILE A 84 10.01 -14.03 -1.84
C ILE A 84 10.01 -13.56 -3.29
N LYS A 85 11.03 -13.92 -4.08
CA LYS A 85 11.07 -13.59 -5.51
C LYS A 85 10.58 -14.75 -6.35
N SER A 86 9.29 -14.75 -6.67
CA SER A 86 8.72 -15.62 -7.71
C SER A 86 8.08 -14.78 -8.80
N ALA A 87 8.29 -15.16 -10.06
CA ALA A 87 7.70 -14.50 -11.22
C ALA A 87 6.20 -14.79 -11.39
N LYS A 88 5.63 -15.67 -10.55
CA LYS A 88 4.21 -16.08 -10.56
C LYS A 88 3.57 -15.84 -9.20
N PHE A 89 2.27 -15.58 -9.18
CA PHE A 89 1.45 -15.53 -7.96
C PHE A 89 1.36 -16.91 -7.31
N GLN A 90 1.18 -16.94 -5.99
CA GLN A 90 0.92 -18.20 -5.29
C GLN A 90 -0.44 -18.78 -5.68
N TYR A 91 -0.54 -20.10 -5.63
CA TYR A 91 -1.78 -20.81 -5.89
C TYR A 91 -2.64 -20.92 -4.63
N ASP A 92 -3.91 -20.52 -4.74
CA ASP A 92 -4.94 -20.76 -3.73
C ASP A 92 -6.07 -21.57 -4.37
N GLU A 93 -6.30 -22.79 -3.86
CA GLU A 93 -7.26 -23.72 -4.43
C GLU A 93 -8.69 -23.26 -4.09
N GLY A 94 -9.45 -22.86 -5.12
CA GLY A 94 -10.84 -22.42 -4.97
C GLY A 94 -11.04 -20.91 -4.84
N HIS A 95 -9.97 -20.11 -4.93
CA HIS A 95 -10.11 -18.65 -4.97
C HIS A 95 -10.70 -18.19 -6.32
N ASP A 96 -11.84 -17.50 -6.26
CA ASP A 96 -12.40 -16.73 -7.38
C ASP A 96 -11.81 -15.33 -7.36
N PHE A 97 -10.88 -15.09 -8.28
CA PHE A 97 -10.15 -13.84 -8.42
C PHE A 97 -11.00 -12.65 -8.89
N ASN A 98 -12.27 -12.88 -9.22
CA ASN A 98 -13.25 -11.82 -9.52
C ASN A 98 -14.00 -11.35 -8.26
N GLN A 99 -13.75 -11.98 -7.11
CA GLN A 99 -14.48 -11.72 -5.87
C GLN A 99 -13.53 -11.58 -4.68
N MET A 100 -13.95 -10.77 -3.72
CA MET A 100 -13.28 -10.68 -2.43
C MET A 100 -13.59 -11.95 -1.62
N SER A 101 -12.56 -12.68 -1.22
CA SER A 101 -12.71 -13.92 -0.45
C SER A 101 -11.60 -14.09 0.59
N PRO A 102 -11.80 -14.92 1.63
CA PRO A 102 -10.71 -15.29 2.52
C PRO A 102 -9.63 -16.07 1.77
N SER A 103 -8.36 -15.90 2.16
CA SER A 103 -7.29 -16.77 1.69
C SER A 103 -7.30 -18.12 2.42
N ALA A 104 -6.73 -19.15 1.79
CA ALA A 104 -6.40 -20.39 2.48
C ALA A 104 -5.50 -20.18 3.70
N GLU A 105 -5.56 -21.11 4.66
CA GLU A 105 -4.63 -21.11 5.79
C GLU A 105 -3.20 -21.34 5.30
N GLY A 106 -2.27 -20.49 5.76
CA GLY A 106 -0.87 -20.57 5.35
C GLY A 106 -0.21 -19.21 5.24
N VAL A 107 0.89 -19.15 4.50
CA VAL A 107 1.72 -17.96 4.31
C VAL A 107 1.60 -17.48 2.87
N LEU A 108 0.91 -16.37 2.68
CA LEU A 108 0.82 -15.68 1.41
C LEU A 108 1.93 -14.64 1.27
N ARG A 109 2.52 -14.55 0.07
CA ARG A 109 3.36 -13.44 -0.36
C ARG A 109 2.44 -12.41 -1.02
N GLY A 110 2.23 -11.29 -0.33
CA GLY A 110 1.23 -10.32 -0.73
C GLY A 110 1.60 -8.90 -0.37
N ARG A 111 0.67 -7.98 -0.67
CA ARG A 111 0.70 -6.58 -0.28
C ARG A 111 -0.63 -6.24 0.37
N ILE A 112 -0.60 -5.64 1.55
CA ILE A 112 -1.80 -5.05 2.15
C ILE A 112 -2.08 -3.75 1.40
N VAL A 113 -3.30 -3.60 0.89
CA VAL A 113 -3.70 -2.48 0.03
C VAL A 113 -4.65 -1.51 0.71
N SER A 114 -5.38 -1.98 1.73
CA SER A 114 -6.22 -1.11 2.56
C SER A 114 -6.57 -1.78 3.87
N LEU A 115 -7.08 -0.98 4.81
CA LEU A 115 -7.61 -1.42 6.09
C LEU A 115 -8.99 -0.80 6.31
N ASP A 116 -9.98 -1.61 6.70
CA ASP A 116 -11.31 -1.15 7.13
C ASP A 116 -11.59 -1.69 8.54
N GLY A 117 -11.55 -0.81 9.54
CA GLY A 117 -11.49 -1.21 10.94
C GLY A 117 -10.23 -2.05 11.21
N ASP A 118 -10.41 -3.32 11.60
CA ASP A 118 -9.33 -4.30 11.77
C ASP A 118 -9.23 -5.28 10.59
N GLU A 119 -10.09 -5.14 9.56
CA GLU A 119 -10.09 -6.00 8.38
C GLU A 119 -9.10 -5.49 7.34
N ALA A 120 -8.02 -6.24 7.14
CA ALA A 120 -7.05 -5.95 6.10
C ALA A 120 -7.50 -6.54 4.76
N ARG A 121 -7.40 -5.72 3.72
CA ARG A 121 -7.52 -6.16 2.34
C ARG A 121 -6.13 -6.28 1.75
N TYR A 122 -5.83 -7.40 1.12
CA TYR A 122 -4.49 -7.69 0.62
C TYR A 122 -4.53 -8.51 -0.66
N VAL A 123 -3.52 -8.34 -1.49
CA VAL A 123 -3.42 -8.98 -2.81
C VAL A 123 -2.19 -9.88 -2.86
N PRO A 124 -2.21 -11.00 -3.61
CA PRO A 124 -1.00 -11.76 -3.87
C PRO A 124 -0.04 -10.89 -4.70
N VAL A 125 1.28 -11.09 -4.58
CA VAL A 125 2.25 -10.38 -5.41
C VAL A 125 3.22 -11.33 -6.10
N ARG A 126 3.70 -10.93 -7.27
CA ARG A 126 4.82 -11.57 -7.98
C ARG A 126 5.95 -10.56 -8.17
N TYR A 127 7.17 -11.04 -8.32
CA TYR A 127 8.34 -10.20 -8.56
C TYR A 127 8.55 -10.04 -10.06
N ALA A 128 8.55 -8.79 -10.54
CA ALA A 128 8.71 -8.47 -11.96
C ALA A 128 9.40 -7.11 -12.12
N GLY A 129 10.37 -7.04 -13.03
CA GLY A 129 11.01 -5.76 -13.38
C GLY A 129 11.74 -5.04 -12.23
N GLY A 130 12.05 -5.75 -11.14
CA GLY A 130 12.70 -5.17 -9.96
C GLY A 130 11.76 -4.93 -8.77
N ASP A 131 10.44 -5.03 -8.97
CA ASP A 131 9.42 -4.68 -7.97
C ASP A 131 8.40 -5.82 -7.77
N PHE A 132 7.60 -5.71 -6.72
CA PHE A 132 6.42 -6.52 -6.47
C PHE A 132 5.20 -5.91 -7.16
N VAL A 133 4.64 -6.68 -8.09
CA VAL A 133 3.43 -6.31 -8.80
C VAL A 133 2.27 -7.17 -8.31
N GLY A 134 1.16 -6.51 -8.03
CA GLY A 134 -0.11 -7.16 -7.80
C GLY A 134 -0.72 -7.66 -9.11
N PRO A 135 -1.79 -8.43 -9.02
CA PRO A 135 -2.53 -8.88 -10.18
C PRO A 135 -3.41 -7.79 -10.79
N GLU A 136 -3.65 -7.92 -12.08
CA GLU A 136 -4.63 -7.11 -12.80
C GLU A 136 -6.06 -7.56 -12.45
N GLY A 137 -6.99 -6.62 -12.30
CA GLY A 137 -8.42 -6.94 -12.19
C GLY A 137 -9.00 -7.15 -10.78
N GLY A 138 -8.26 -6.86 -9.71
CA GLY A 138 -8.85 -6.72 -8.36
C GLY A 138 -8.86 -7.96 -7.47
N MET A 139 -7.92 -8.88 -7.67
CA MET A 139 -7.75 -10.07 -6.82
C MET A 139 -7.41 -9.67 -5.38
N THR A 140 -8.41 -9.68 -4.51
CA THR A 140 -8.24 -9.16 -3.15
C THR A 140 -8.77 -10.17 -2.14
N TYR A 141 -7.92 -10.51 -1.20
CA TYR A 141 -8.30 -11.27 -0.02
C TYR A 141 -8.69 -10.34 1.11
N ALA A 142 -9.46 -10.88 2.05
CA ALA A 142 -9.91 -10.18 3.24
C ALA A 142 -9.68 -11.04 4.48
N ALA A 143 -9.11 -10.46 5.53
CA ALA A 143 -9.10 -11.08 6.84
C ALA A 143 -8.88 -10.04 7.95
N PRO A 144 -9.53 -10.19 9.10
CA PRO A 144 -9.20 -9.41 10.28
C PRO A 144 -7.77 -9.66 10.77
N ILE A 145 -7.11 -8.60 11.21
CA ILE A 145 -5.80 -8.65 11.86
C ILE A 145 -5.99 -9.06 13.33
N ALA A 146 -5.40 -10.19 13.71
CA ALA A 146 -5.50 -10.71 15.07
C ALA A 146 -5.03 -9.68 16.12
N PRO A 147 -5.64 -9.63 17.31
CA PRO A 147 -5.22 -8.73 18.39
C PRO A 147 -3.77 -8.96 18.85
N ASP A 148 -3.28 -10.19 18.74
CA ASP A 148 -1.93 -10.64 19.14
C ASP A 148 -1.02 -10.92 17.94
N VAL A 149 -1.31 -10.31 16.78
CA VAL A 149 -0.52 -10.44 15.56
C VAL A 149 0.97 -10.21 15.81
N VAL A 150 1.80 -11.09 15.25
CA VAL A 150 3.25 -10.90 15.24
C VAL A 150 3.62 -10.07 14.02
N PHE A 151 4.02 -8.82 14.22
CA PHE A 151 4.54 -7.97 13.16
C PHE A 151 6.06 -7.87 13.24
N LEU A 152 6.75 -8.24 12.15
CA LEU A 152 8.19 -8.07 11.97
C LEU A 152 8.44 -7.04 10.86
N SER A 153 8.95 -5.87 11.24
CA SER A 153 9.21 -4.79 10.32
C SER A 153 10.59 -4.91 9.68
N ALA A 154 10.69 -4.44 8.44
CA ALA A 154 11.93 -4.31 7.69
C ALA A 154 12.52 -2.89 7.73
N VAL A 155 11.69 -1.90 8.07
CA VAL A 155 12.05 -0.48 8.22
C VAL A 155 12.03 -0.02 9.70
N GLY A 156 11.94 -0.99 10.59
CA GLY A 156 11.87 -0.80 12.04
C GLY A 156 10.59 -0.13 12.51
N CYS A 157 10.40 -0.09 13.83
CA CYS A 157 9.10 0.32 14.39
C CYS A 157 8.80 1.82 14.22
N LYS A 158 9.81 2.59 13.85
CA LYS A 158 9.73 4.03 13.59
C LYS A 158 9.86 4.38 12.10
N GLY A 159 10.14 3.41 11.23
CA GLY A 159 10.27 3.61 9.78
C GLY A 159 11.61 4.19 9.31
N ASN A 160 12.62 4.30 10.18
CA ASN A 160 13.90 4.95 9.89
C ASN A 160 15.12 4.01 10.00
N ASP A 161 14.91 2.73 10.27
CA ASP A 161 15.98 1.76 10.52
C ASP A 161 15.81 0.54 9.60
N GLN A 162 16.84 0.16 8.85
CA GLN A 162 16.76 -1.07 8.04
C GLN A 162 16.99 -2.29 8.94
N THR A 163 15.95 -3.09 9.19
CA THR A 163 15.97 -4.24 10.12
C THR A 163 15.64 -5.56 9.43
N ILE A 164 16.49 -5.95 8.47
CA ILE A 164 16.29 -7.12 7.63
C ILE A 164 17.31 -8.25 7.87
N ASN A 165 16.92 -9.49 7.56
CA ASN A 165 17.84 -10.62 7.45
C ASN A 165 18.43 -10.77 6.03
N SER A 166 19.24 -11.80 5.82
CA SER A 166 19.85 -12.10 4.51
C SER A 166 18.87 -12.43 3.38
N ALA A 167 17.61 -12.74 3.71
CA ALA A 167 16.54 -12.97 2.74
C ALA A 167 15.70 -11.71 2.47
N ALA A 168 16.12 -10.54 2.97
CA ALA A 168 15.38 -9.27 2.89
C ALA A 168 14.01 -9.30 3.60
N LEU A 169 13.90 -10.11 4.67
CA LEU A 169 12.73 -10.15 5.53
C LEU A 169 12.97 -9.33 6.80
N GLY A 170 11.93 -8.63 7.25
CA GLY A 170 11.91 -7.92 8.52
C GLY A 170 12.24 -8.82 9.71
N THR A 171 12.94 -8.25 10.69
CA THR A 171 13.43 -8.96 11.89
C THR A 171 13.07 -8.25 13.18
N GLU A 172 12.78 -6.95 13.14
CA GLU A 172 12.42 -6.21 14.33
C GLU A 172 10.95 -6.42 14.66
N LYS A 173 10.67 -6.91 15.87
CA LYS A 173 9.30 -7.08 16.34
C LYS A 173 8.71 -5.73 16.72
N CYS A 174 7.63 -5.35 16.06
CA CYS A 174 6.96 -4.08 16.25
C CYS A 174 5.55 -4.23 16.83
N PRO A 175 5.02 -3.16 17.46
CA PRO A 175 3.67 -3.17 18.01
C PRO A 175 2.62 -3.30 16.89
N ARG A 176 1.44 -3.85 17.22
CA ARG A 176 0.32 -4.03 16.29
C ARG A 176 -0.13 -2.72 15.67
N GLU A 177 -0.09 -1.64 16.44
CA GLU A 177 -0.48 -0.30 16.01
C GLU A 177 0.37 0.18 14.82
N ARG A 178 1.65 -0.19 14.78
CA ARG A 178 2.52 0.13 13.64
C ARG A 178 2.10 -0.63 12.38
N LEU A 179 1.72 -1.90 12.51
CA LEU A 179 1.17 -2.66 11.40
C LEU A 179 -0.13 -2.03 10.89
N LEU A 180 -1.03 -1.61 11.78
CA LEU A 180 -2.29 -0.96 11.38
C LEU A 180 -2.06 0.35 10.64
N GLU A 181 -1.10 1.16 11.09
CA GLU A 181 -0.71 2.40 10.42
C GLU A 181 -0.26 2.13 8.97
N LEU A 182 0.68 1.19 8.78
CA LEU A 182 1.20 0.80 7.47
C LEU A 182 0.13 0.16 6.58
N ALA A 183 -0.71 -0.70 7.15
CA ALA A 183 -1.84 -1.32 6.46
C ALA A 183 -2.84 -0.28 5.96
N GLY A 184 -3.11 0.77 6.77
CA GLY A 184 -3.96 1.89 6.38
C GLY A 184 -3.38 2.75 5.26
N GLN A 185 -2.05 2.76 5.10
CA GLN A 185 -1.35 3.45 4.01
C GLN A 185 -1.26 2.60 2.73
N GLY A 186 -1.58 1.29 2.79
CA GLY A 186 -1.51 0.38 1.65
C GLY A 186 -0.08 0.02 1.22
N GLU A 187 0.87 0.11 2.14
CA GLU A 187 2.31 0.01 1.86
C GLU A 187 2.92 -1.39 2.01
N PRO A 188 2.56 -2.22 3.02
CA PRO A 188 3.44 -3.31 3.40
C PRO A 188 3.32 -4.47 2.41
N THR A 189 4.36 -4.64 1.61
CA THR A 189 4.64 -5.88 0.90
C THR A 189 5.26 -6.85 1.91
N ALA A 190 4.63 -8.01 2.10
CA ALA A 190 4.92 -8.87 3.22
C ALA A 190 4.65 -10.36 2.94
N LEU A 191 5.21 -11.20 3.82
CA LEU A 191 4.69 -12.53 4.07
C LEU A 191 3.57 -12.44 5.11
N ILE A 192 2.35 -12.68 4.67
CA ILE A 192 1.10 -12.59 5.43
C ILE A 192 0.69 -14.01 5.82
N THR A 193 0.71 -14.32 7.11
CA THR A 193 0.28 -15.63 7.61
C THR A 193 -1.16 -15.55 8.08
N VAL A 194 -2.01 -16.39 7.48
CA VAL A 194 -3.42 -16.53 7.82
C VAL A 194 -3.65 -17.87 8.52
N LYS A 195 -4.37 -17.84 9.64
CA LYS A 195 -4.76 -19.02 10.39
C LYS A 195 -6.13 -18.79 11.03
N SER A 196 -7.02 -19.76 10.88
CA SER A 196 -8.40 -19.69 11.41
C SER A 196 -9.12 -18.39 11.00
N GLY A 197 -8.96 -17.99 9.73
CA GLY A 197 -9.59 -16.82 9.14
C GLY A 197 -9.01 -15.47 9.57
N GLN A 198 -7.88 -15.44 10.30
CA GLN A 198 -7.27 -14.21 10.80
C GLN A 198 -5.81 -14.09 10.35
N ILE A 199 -5.34 -12.85 10.17
CA ILE A 199 -3.91 -12.56 9.97
C ILE A 199 -3.22 -12.63 11.33
N VAL A 200 -2.39 -13.64 11.52
CA VAL A 200 -1.70 -13.91 12.80
C VAL A 200 -0.23 -13.50 12.79
N LYS A 201 0.36 -13.29 11.61
CA LYS A 201 1.74 -12.83 11.46
C LYS A 201 1.93 -12.08 10.15
N VAL A 202 2.66 -10.98 10.21
CA VAL A 202 3.09 -10.19 9.04
C VAL A 202 4.58 -9.96 9.14
N VAL A 203 5.32 -10.34 8.10
CA VAL A 203 6.77 -10.11 7.99
C VAL A 203 7.03 -9.29 6.74
N GLU A 204 7.48 -8.05 6.90
CA GLU A 204 7.75 -7.18 5.76
C GLU A 204 8.86 -7.73 4.87
N ILE A 205 8.72 -7.48 3.57
CA ILE A 205 9.69 -7.76 2.53
C ILE A 205 10.29 -6.43 2.09
N TYR A 206 11.62 -6.33 2.07
CA TYR A 206 12.34 -5.12 1.69
C TYR A 206 12.91 -5.21 0.27
N TYR A 207 12.30 -4.51 -0.69
CA TYR A 207 12.77 -4.35 -2.07
C TYR A 207 12.31 -3.02 -2.68
#